data_AF-A0A918AKT1-F1
#
_entry.id   AF-A0A918AKT1-F1
#
_cell.length_a   1.000
_cell.length_b   1.000
_cell.length_c   1.000
_cell.angle_alpha   90.00
_cell.angle_beta   90.00
_cell.angle_gamma   90.00
#
_symmetry.space_group_name_H-M   'P 1'
#
loop_
_entity.id
_entity.type
_entity.pdbx_description
1 polymer ?
#
loop_
_entity_poly.entity_id
_entity_poly.type
_entity_poly.pdbx_seq_one_letter_code
_entity_poly.pdbx_strand_id
1 'polypeptide(L)'
;MLDGIAQWWDGVELWLAQLAFPFQFALVMAVLLPACLGVARFIDRVVDDASARISGDPQAEPPVGASPEDVREPRQADAGSRS
;
A
#
# COMPACT_ATOMS: atom_id res chain seq x y z
N MET A 1 13.61 -31.22 -14.12
CA MET A 1 13.41 -30.35 -12.93
C MET A 1 11.96 -30.36 -12.47
N LEU A 2 11.00 -30.13 -13.38
CA LEU A 2 9.56 -30.22 -13.06
C LEU A 2 9.15 -31.62 -12.57
N ASP A 3 9.74 -32.70 -13.08
CA ASP A 3 9.44 -34.08 -12.65
C ASP A 3 9.79 -34.33 -11.17
N GLY A 4 10.88 -33.73 -10.68
CA GLY A 4 11.26 -33.84 -9.27
C GLY A 4 10.30 -33.10 -8.35
N ILE A 5 9.78 -31.97 -8.80
CA ILE A 5 8.74 -31.21 -8.07
C ILE A 5 7.42 -31.97 -8.08
N ALA A 6 7.04 -32.55 -9.22
CA ALA A 6 5.84 -33.36 -9.35
C ALA A 6 5.86 -34.59 -8.44
N GLN A 7 7.00 -35.29 -8.35
CA GLN A 7 7.15 -36.45 -7.47
C GLN A 7 7.11 -36.07 -5.98
N TRP A 8 7.69 -34.93 -5.62
CA TRP A 8 7.58 -34.42 -4.24
C TRP A 8 6.13 -34.03 -3.92
N TRP A 9 5.44 -33.39 -4.85
CA TRP A 9 4.04 -33.01 -4.72
C TRP A 9 3.11 -34.22 -4.59
N ASP A 10 3.34 -35.31 -5.34
CA ASP A 10 2.62 -36.58 -5.18
C ASP A 10 2.71 -37.12 -3.74
N GLY A 11 3.88 -37.01 -3.11
CA GLY A 11 4.06 -37.32 -1.68
C GLY A 11 3.27 -36.40 -0.75
N VAL A 12 3.16 -35.11 -1.08
CA VAL A 12 2.33 -34.15 -0.35
C VAL A 12 0.85 -34.47 -0.52
N GLU A 13 0.40 -34.86 -1.72
CA GLU A 13 -0.98 -35.28 -1.98
C GLU A 13 -1.35 -36.51 -1.16
N LEU A 14 -0.47 -37.52 -1.10
CA LEU A 14 -0.65 -38.71 -0.26
C LEU A 14 -0.69 -38.39 1.23
N TRP A 15 0.13 -37.43 1.69
CA TRP A 15 0.09 -36.96 3.08
C TRP A 15 -1.20 -36.20 3.40
N LEU A 16 -1.69 -35.35 2.49
CA LEU A 16 -2.96 -34.66 2.68
C LEU A 16 -4.15 -35.62 2.65
N ALA A 17 -4.14 -36.62 1.76
CA ALA A 17 -5.23 -37.58 1.62
C ALA A 17 -5.43 -38.49 2.84
N GLN A 18 -4.35 -38.79 3.59
CA GLN A 18 -4.42 -39.59 4.81
C GLN A 18 -4.85 -38.80 6.06
N LEU A 19 -4.91 -37.47 6.00
CA LEU A 19 -5.39 -36.64 7.11
C LEU A 19 -6.91 -36.81 7.31
N ALA A 20 -7.36 -36.78 8.56
CA ALA A 20 -8.80 -36.73 8.85
C ALA A 20 -9.42 -35.40 8.36
N PHE A 21 -10.68 -35.45 7.95
CA PHE A 21 -11.41 -34.32 7.35
C PHE A 21 -11.25 -32.97 8.08
N PRO A 22 -11.33 -32.89 9.44
CA PRO A 22 -11.16 -31.61 10.13
C PRO A 22 -9.78 -30.98 9.94
N PHE A 23 -8.72 -31.79 9.84
CA PHE A 23 -7.37 -31.29 9.64
C PHE A 23 -7.14 -30.78 8.22
N GLN A 24 -7.71 -31.47 7.21
CA GLN A 24 -7.67 -30.99 5.82
C GLN A 24 -8.37 -29.62 5.70
N PHE A 25 -9.56 -29.49 6.29
CA PHE A 25 -10.29 -28.23 6.29
C PHE A 25 -9.52 -27.11 7.00
N ALA A 26 -8.93 -27.41 8.16
CA ALA A 26 -8.12 -26.44 8.89
C ALA A 26 -6.90 -25.96 8.08
N LEU A 27 -6.20 -26.86 7.38
CA LEU A 27 -5.10 -26.50 6.48
C LEU A 27 -5.58 -25.62 5.32
N VAL A 28 -6.70 -25.98 4.69
CA VAL A 28 -7.29 -25.18 3.61
C VAL A 28 -7.65 -23.78 4.12
N MET A 29 -8.30 -23.65 5.27
CA MET A 29 -8.61 -22.35 5.87
C MET A 29 -7.35 -21.56 6.22
N ALA A 30 -6.33 -22.23 6.76
CA ALA A 30 -5.05 -21.61 7.10
C ALA A 30 -4.31 -21.06 5.87
N VAL A 31 -4.51 -21.63 4.67
CA VAL A 31 -3.95 -21.11 3.42
C VAL A 31 -4.89 -20.08 2.76
N LEU A 32 -6.19 -20.36 2.74
CA LEU A 32 -7.20 -19.55 2.05
C LEU A 32 -7.37 -18.17 2.69
N LEU A 33 -7.41 -18.09 4.02
CA LEU A 33 -7.56 -16.82 4.74
C LEU A 33 -6.41 -15.84 4.45
N PRO A 34 -5.12 -16.22 4.61
CA PRO A 34 -4.03 -15.33 4.26
C PRO A 34 -3.92 -15.09 2.76
N ALA A 35 -4.28 -16.04 1.89
CA ALA A 35 -4.35 -15.79 0.46
C ALA A 35 -5.38 -14.71 0.13
N CYS A 36 -6.58 -14.77 0.72
CA CYS A 36 -7.62 -13.76 0.54
C CYS A 36 -7.16 -12.39 1.05
N LEU A 37 -6.58 -12.32 2.26
CA LEU A 37 -6.01 -11.08 2.79
C LEU A 37 -4.86 -10.55 1.94
N GLY A 38 -4.02 -11.44 1.41
CA GLY A 38 -2.91 -11.10 0.52
C GLY A 38 -3.40 -10.50 -0.78
N VAL A 39 -4.40 -11.11 -1.41
CA VAL A 39 -5.03 -10.60 -2.64
C VAL A 39 -5.72 -9.28 -2.40
N ALA A 40 -6.47 -9.13 -1.30
CA ALA A 40 -7.11 -7.85 -0.95
C ALA A 40 -6.05 -6.74 -0.81
N ARG A 41 -5.00 -6.97 -0.04
CA ARG A 41 -3.90 -5.99 0.11
C ARG A 41 -3.14 -5.72 -1.18
N PHE A 42 -3.05 -6.71 -2.07
CA PHE A 42 -2.43 -6.53 -3.37
C PHE A 42 -3.28 -5.60 -4.24
N ILE A 43 -4.59 -5.81 -4.27
CA ILE A 43 -5.53 -4.94 -4.99
C ILE A 43 -5.46 -3.53 -4.42
N ASP A 44 -5.53 -3.36 -3.09
CA ASP A 44 -5.44 -2.04 -2.45
C ASP A 44 -4.16 -1.31 -2.88
N ARG A 45 -3.01 -2.00 -2.84
CA ARG A 45 -1.74 -1.41 -3.30
C ARG A 45 -1.74 -1.03 -4.77
N VAL A 46 -2.30 -1.87 -5.63
CA VAL A 46 -2.39 -1.57 -7.06
C VAL A 46 -3.29 -0.37 -7.30
N VAL A 47 -4.39 -0.25 -6.56
CA VAL A 47 -5.31 0.89 -6.62
C VAL A 47 -4.62 2.16 -6.13
N ASP A 48 -3.89 2.10 -5.02
CA ASP A 48 -3.15 3.25 -4.48
C ASP A 48 -2.08 3.73 -5.47
N ASP A 49 -1.28 2.81 -6.03
CA ASP A 49 -0.26 3.11 -7.04
C ASP A 49 -0.88 3.69 -8.31
N ALA A 50 -2.01 3.13 -8.76
CA ALA A 50 -2.71 3.64 -9.93
C ALA A 50 -3.30 5.03 -9.68
N SER A 51 -3.89 5.25 -8.50
CA SER A 51 -4.47 6.53 -8.09
C SER A 51 -3.38 7.60 -7.99
N ALA A 52 -2.23 7.29 -7.37
CA ALA A 52 -1.09 8.21 -7.29
C ALA A 52 -0.54 8.61 -8.68
N ARG A 53 -0.57 7.70 -9.65
CA ARG A 53 -0.16 7.98 -11.04
C ARG A 53 -1.21 8.79 -11.80
N ILE A 54 -2.49 8.60 -11.52
CA ILE A 54 -3.59 9.32 -12.18
C ILE A 54 -3.77 10.72 -11.59
N SER A 55 -3.63 10.88 -10.27
CA SER A 55 -3.74 12.14 -9.55
C SER A 55 -2.53 13.07 -9.72
N GLY A 56 -1.70 12.87 -10.75
CA GLY A 56 -0.53 13.70 -11.06
C GLY A 56 -0.73 15.17 -10.68
N ASP A 57 -0.08 15.53 -9.57
CA ASP A 57 -0.05 16.81 -8.84
C ASP A 57 -0.91 17.99 -9.35
N PRO A 58 -1.97 18.35 -8.59
CA PRO A 58 -2.39 19.76 -8.51
C PRO A 58 -2.55 20.29 -7.06
N GLN A 59 -2.04 19.61 -6.03
CA GLN A 59 -2.09 20.10 -4.65
C GLN A 59 -0.69 20.38 -4.09
N ALA A 60 -0.01 21.33 -4.73
CA ALA A 60 0.55 22.42 -3.94
C ALA A 60 -0.63 23.24 -3.37
N GLU A 61 -1.35 22.70 -2.39
CA GLU A 61 -2.18 23.56 -1.54
C GLU A 61 -1.22 24.57 -0.91
N PRO A 62 -1.39 25.89 -1.17
CA PRO A 62 -0.64 26.88 -0.44
C PRO A 62 -0.90 26.61 1.05
N PRO A 63 0.13 26.67 1.92
CA PRO A 63 -0.04 26.40 3.33
C PRO A 63 -1.23 27.21 3.84
N VAL A 64 -2.22 26.52 4.41
CA VAL A 64 -3.43 27.12 4.96
C VAL A 64 -2.99 28.05 6.09
N GLY A 65 -2.80 29.33 5.77
CA GLY A 65 -2.08 30.26 6.65
C GLY A 65 -1.21 31.32 5.96
N ALA A 66 -1.04 31.30 4.63
CA ALA A 66 -0.49 32.46 3.90
C ALA A 66 -1.49 33.62 3.94
N SER A 67 -1.54 34.31 5.09
CA SER A 67 -2.34 35.51 5.28
C SER A 67 -1.80 36.62 4.38
N PRO A 68 -2.65 37.45 3.75
CA PRO A 68 -2.22 38.57 2.89
C PRO A 68 -1.31 39.61 3.57
N GLU A 69 -1.14 39.53 4.89
CA GLU A 69 -0.27 40.42 5.67
C GLU A 69 1.22 40.18 5.44
N ASP A 70 1.65 38.96 5.10
CA ASP A 70 3.08 38.65 4.91
C ASP A 70 3.66 39.25 3.61
N VAL A 71 2.79 39.61 2.67
CA VAL A 71 3.17 40.29 1.41
C VAL A 71 3.32 41.82 1.59
N ARG A 72 2.87 42.38 2.72
CA ARG A 72 2.71 43.83 2.90
C ARG A 72 3.85 44.55 3.64
N GLU A 73 4.98 43.90 3.88
CA GLU A 73 6.13 44.52 4.57
C GLU A 73 7.38 44.55 3.67
N PRO A 74 7.52 45.60 2.84
CA PRO A 74 8.84 46.19 2.66
C PRO A 74 8.77 47.73 2.66
N ARG A 75 8.13 48.35 3.67
CA ARG A 75 8.11 49.83 3.81
C ARG A 75 8.64 50.36 5.14
N GLN A 76 8.96 49.53 6.13
CA GLN A 76 9.49 50.02 7.42
C GLN A 76 11.00 50.32 7.44
N ALA A 77 11.73 50.16 6.33
CA ALA A 77 13.18 50.39 6.31
C ALA A 77 13.64 51.82 5.96
N ASP A 78 12.75 52.75 5.58
CA ASP A 78 13.17 54.09 5.09
C ASP A 78 12.61 55.30 5.85
N ALA A 79 11.86 55.10 6.94
CA ALA A 79 11.32 56.21 7.74
C ALA A 79 12.26 56.69 8.87
N GLY A 80 13.52 56.22 8.89
CA GLY A 80 14.49 56.49 9.95
C GLY A 80 15.77 57.23 9.51
N SER A 81 15.84 57.76 8.29
CA SER A 81 17.06 58.42 7.79
C SER A 81 16.77 59.60 6.86
N ARG A 82 16.40 60.75 7.44
CA ARG A 82 16.62 62.14 6.97
C ARG A 82 15.69 63.02 7.82
N SER A 83 16.21 63.69 8.83
CA SER A 83 16.86 65.01 8.78
C SER A 83 15.87 66.11 9.16
#